data_AF-A0A418RD68-F1
#
_entry.id   AF-A0A418RD68-F1
#
_cell.length_a   1.000
_cell.length_b   1.000
_cell.length_c   1.000
_cell.angle_alpha   90.00
_cell.angle_beta   90.00
_cell.angle_gamma   90.00
#
_symmetry.space_group_name_H-M   'P 1'
#
loop_
_entity.id
_entity.type
_entity.pdbx_description
1 polymer ?
#
loop_
_entity_poly.entity_id
_entity_poly.type
_entity_poly.pdbx_seq_one_letter_code
_entity_poly.pdbx_strand_id
1 'polypeptide(L)'
;MQALLLFAESDAGPPVGKTLTQREEQLRQVLTLSEHALTRDTYPTDLLFGYWLRARTRLLLGEYGMAVQELATVFEPLPEELFNRALLTALDLELAMTPLTALRVPLAEAERRFRQVFEDARTTRYADPESLARLVQRWHPQVAAYAALMPEPVRECLPALDLLARVDQRATWRGQALPPALVPHLTRLGVRVPTLGVTLSGNAAYQVARLSRQVGEATVWGPVLPLLPIIVALSRGGEAHRDAARRAWRDFGMLPGAHRDPELDGVVEVWRAVVAGERPLADGLRALQDL
;
A
#
# COMPACT_ATOMS: atom_id res chain seq x y z
N MET A 1 13.31 7.59 17.31
CA MET A 1 11.99 8.16 17.65
C MET A 1 11.58 9.32 16.72
N GLN A 2 12.38 10.37 16.56
CA GLN A 2 12.02 11.54 15.74
C GLN A 2 11.66 11.21 14.28
N ALA A 3 12.41 10.31 13.63
CA ALA A 3 12.13 9.88 12.26
C ALA A 3 10.75 9.19 12.13
N LEU A 4 10.35 8.37 13.11
CA LEU A 4 9.06 7.68 13.11
C LEU A 4 7.88 8.65 13.30
N LEU A 5 8.04 9.65 14.16
CA LEU A 5 7.01 10.68 14.36
C LEU A 5 6.77 11.47 13.06
N LEU A 6 7.84 11.93 12.42
CA LEU A 6 7.77 12.65 11.15
C LEU A 6 7.16 11.77 10.04
N PHE A 7 7.51 10.47 10.03
CA PHE A 7 6.91 9.50 9.12
C PHE A 7 5.40 9.36 9.35
N ALA A 8 4.97 9.26 10.61
CA ALA A 8 3.55 9.18 10.98
C ALA A 8 2.77 10.43 10.55
N GLU A 9 3.36 11.62 10.71
CA GLU A 9 2.80 12.90 10.29
C GLU A 9 2.64 12.99 8.76
N SER A 10 3.66 12.55 8.01
CA SER A 10 3.65 12.56 6.55
C SER A 10 2.49 11.74 5.95
N ASP A 11 2.02 10.73 6.70
CA ASP A 11 0.95 9.84 6.29
C ASP A 11 -0.41 10.20 6.92
N ALA A 12 -0.47 11.21 7.77
CA ALA A 12 -1.70 11.61 8.47
C ALA A 12 -2.59 12.56 7.66
N GLY A 13 -2.00 13.36 6.77
CA GLY A 13 -2.72 14.35 5.97
C GLY A 13 -3.36 13.79 4.70
N PRO A 14 -4.41 14.45 4.16
CA PRO A 14 -4.98 14.08 2.87
C PRO A 14 -3.94 14.33 1.77
N PRO A 15 -3.67 13.38 0.87
CA PRO A 15 -2.54 13.47 -0.05
C PRO A 15 -2.86 14.34 -1.28
N VAL A 16 -3.26 15.61 -1.08
CA VAL A 16 -3.67 16.54 -2.14
C VAL A 16 -3.06 17.93 -1.95
N GLY A 17 -2.88 18.66 -3.06
CA GLY A 17 -2.40 20.04 -3.04
C GLY A 17 -1.08 20.19 -2.26
N LYS A 18 -1.02 21.20 -1.39
CA LYS A 18 0.18 21.50 -0.58
C LYS A 18 0.60 20.37 0.35
N THR A 19 -0.35 19.58 0.85
CA THR A 19 -0.06 18.45 1.76
C THR A 19 0.73 17.35 1.06
N LEU A 20 0.54 17.18 -0.26
CA LEU A 20 1.33 16.21 -1.03
C LEU A 20 2.79 16.64 -1.15
N THR A 21 3.06 17.92 -1.45
CA THR A 21 4.43 18.47 -1.48
C THR A 21 5.10 18.39 -0.11
N GLN A 22 4.37 18.76 0.94
CA GLN A 22 4.87 18.67 2.32
C GLN A 22 5.19 17.22 2.71
N ARG A 23 4.35 16.25 2.31
CA ARG A 23 4.59 14.83 2.53
C ARG A 23 5.91 14.38 1.91
N GLU A 24 6.19 14.79 0.67
CA GLU A 24 7.46 14.46 0.01
C GLU A 24 8.65 15.02 0.80
N GLU A 25 8.63 16.31 1.16
CA GLU A 25 9.68 16.95 1.96
C GLU A 25 9.91 16.24 3.30
N GLN A 26 8.84 15.89 4.00
CA GLN A 26 8.90 15.14 5.26
C GLN A 26 9.50 13.75 5.07
N LEU A 27 9.10 13.01 4.04
CA LEU A 27 9.67 11.69 3.72
C LEU A 27 11.17 11.80 3.40
N ARG A 28 11.60 12.83 2.67
CA ARG A 28 13.03 13.09 2.43
C ARG A 28 13.77 13.33 3.74
N GLN A 29 13.20 14.10 4.66
CA GLN A 29 13.79 14.33 5.97
C GLN A 29 13.81 13.06 6.85
N VAL A 30 12.82 12.18 6.75
CA VAL A 30 12.82 10.86 7.41
C VAL A 30 14.03 10.03 6.96
N LEU A 31 14.38 10.03 5.67
CA LEU A 31 15.57 9.33 5.17
C LEU A 31 16.85 9.88 5.80
N THR A 32 16.99 11.21 5.86
CA THR A 32 18.16 11.84 6.51
C THR A 32 18.24 11.47 7.99
N LEU A 33 17.14 11.59 8.73
CA LEU A 33 17.13 11.29 10.18
C LEU A 33 17.39 9.82 10.49
N SER A 34 16.80 8.91 9.68
CA SER A 34 16.98 7.47 9.87
C SER A 34 18.38 6.98 9.50
N GLU A 35 19.05 7.60 8.54
CA GLU A 35 20.46 7.30 8.23
C GLU A 35 21.36 7.53 9.43
N HIS A 36 21.23 8.71 10.05
CA HIS A 36 22.00 9.05 11.25
C HIS A 36 21.69 8.12 12.42
N ALA A 37 20.43 7.69 12.56
CA ALA A 37 20.04 6.73 13.61
C ALA A 37 20.69 5.35 13.40
N LEU A 38 20.65 4.81 12.19
CA LEU A 38 21.24 3.49 11.88
C LEU A 38 22.74 3.41 12.18
N THR A 39 23.48 4.51 12.01
CA THR A 39 24.92 4.54 12.37
C THR A 39 25.19 4.40 13.87
N ARG A 40 24.17 4.61 14.71
CA ARG A 40 24.26 4.58 16.17
C ARG A 40 23.55 3.39 16.80
N ASP A 41 22.61 2.78 16.08
CA ASP A 41 21.84 1.64 16.57
C ASP A 41 22.74 0.41 16.66
N THR A 42 22.77 -0.21 17.84
CA THR A 42 23.60 -1.40 18.12
C THR A 42 22.77 -2.66 18.32
N TYR A 43 21.47 -2.53 18.53
CA TYR A 43 20.57 -3.67 18.73
C TYR A 43 20.00 -4.17 17.40
N PRO A 44 20.02 -5.50 17.15
CA PRO A 44 19.48 -6.07 15.92
C PRO A 44 18.04 -5.63 15.61
N THR A 45 17.14 -5.68 16.60
CA THR A 45 15.73 -5.29 16.42
C THR A 45 15.56 -3.85 15.94
N ASP A 46 16.37 -2.91 16.44
CA ASP A 46 16.33 -1.50 16.04
C ASP A 46 16.85 -1.33 14.61
N LEU A 47 17.90 -2.07 14.23
CA LEU A 47 18.41 -2.09 12.86
C LEU A 47 17.36 -2.58 11.87
N LEU A 48 16.66 -3.68 12.16
CA LEU A 48 15.58 -4.20 11.31
C LEU A 48 14.48 -3.17 11.09
N PHE A 49 14.07 -2.49 12.17
CA PHE A 49 13.07 -1.44 12.10
C PHE A 49 13.56 -0.22 11.30
N GLY A 50 14.82 0.18 11.48
CA GLY A 50 15.43 1.28 10.73
C GLY A 50 15.49 1.00 9.23
N TYR A 51 15.90 -0.20 8.83
CA TYR A 51 15.87 -0.61 7.42
C TYR A 51 14.46 -0.66 6.86
N TRP A 52 13.49 -1.20 7.61
CA TRP A 52 12.08 -1.16 7.21
C TRP A 52 11.60 0.27 6.98
N LEU A 53 11.85 1.18 7.93
CA LEU A 53 11.41 2.57 7.85
C LEU A 53 11.97 3.26 6.61
N ARG A 54 13.25 3.05 6.32
CA ARG A 54 13.92 3.59 5.13
C ARG A 54 13.37 2.99 3.85
N ALA A 55 13.28 1.67 3.76
CA ALA A 55 12.77 0.99 2.57
C ALA A 55 11.32 1.38 2.28
N ARG A 56 10.47 1.47 3.30
CA ARG A 56 9.10 1.97 3.18
C ARG A 56 9.07 3.44 2.74
N THR A 57 9.93 4.28 3.27
CA THR A 57 10.01 5.70 2.88
C THR A 57 10.44 5.85 1.42
N ARG A 58 11.46 5.11 0.98
CA ARG A 58 11.89 5.05 -0.44
C ARG A 58 10.75 4.56 -1.34
N LEU A 59 10.02 3.54 -0.92
CA LEU A 59 8.87 3.02 -1.65
C LEU A 59 7.77 4.08 -1.81
N LEU A 60 7.45 4.83 -0.77
CA LEU A 60 6.46 5.93 -0.82
C LEU A 60 6.91 7.11 -1.70
N LEU A 61 8.22 7.26 -1.93
CA LEU A 61 8.81 8.22 -2.87
C LEU A 61 8.92 7.68 -4.30
N GLY A 62 8.44 6.45 -4.58
CA GLY A 62 8.55 5.81 -5.90
C GLY A 62 9.94 5.27 -6.23
N GLU A 63 10.85 5.22 -5.26
CA GLU A 63 12.26 4.84 -5.46
C GLU A 63 12.46 3.33 -5.24
N TYR A 64 11.81 2.51 -6.08
CA TYR A 64 11.71 1.05 -5.88
C TYR A 64 13.07 0.35 -5.78
N GLY A 65 14.01 0.71 -6.66
CA GLY A 65 15.36 0.12 -6.65
C GLY A 65 16.11 0.41 -5.35
N MET A 66 15.96 1.63 -4.82
CA MET A 66 16.53 2.01 -3.53
C MET A 66 15.85 1.27 -2.38
N ALA A 67 14.51 1.13 -2.41
CA ALA A 67 13.78 0.35 -1.41
C ALA A 67 14.25 -1.12 -1.37
N VAL A 68 14.47 -1.74 -2.54
CA VAL A 68 15.01 -3.10 -2.63
C VAL A 68 16.43 -3.17 -2.07
N GLN A 69 17.27 -2.16 -2.33
CA GLN A 69 18.63 -2.11 -1.80
C GLN A 69 18.67 -2.02 -0.27
N GLU A 70 17.80 -1.21 0.35
CA GLU A 70 17.67 -1.12 1.81
C GLU A 70 17.27 -2.48 2.43
N LEU A 71 16.49 -3.29 1.71
CA LEU A 71 16.10 -4.64 2.15
C LEU A 71 17.16 -5.70 1.87
N ALA A 72 18.08 -5.48 0.93
CA ALA A 72 19.15 -6.42 0.62
C ALA A 72 20.17 -6.54 1.78
N THR A 73 20.29 -5.52 2.61
CA THR A 73 21.21 -5.47 3.77
C THR A 73 20.59 -6.03 5.05
N VAL A 74 19.31 -6.38 5.03
CA VAL A 74 18.58 -6.88 6.20
C VAL A 74 18.95 -8.34 6.48
N PHE A 75 19.35 -8.63 7.72
CA PHE A 75 19.53 -9.99 8.21
C PHE A 75 18.17 -10.63 8.56
N GLU A 76 18.15 -11.96 8.66
CA GLU A 76 16.90 -12.68 8.94
C GLU A 76 16.43 -12.40 10.40
N PRO A 77 15.21 -11.88 10.59
CA PRO A 77 14.65 -11.63 11.91
C PRO A 77 14.41 -12.94 12.66
N LEU A 78 14.55 -12.90 14.00
CA LEU A 78 14.27 -14.08 14.83
C LEU A 78 12.78 -14.46 14.80
N PRO A 79 12.42 -15.74 14.99
CA PRO A 79 11.03 -16.19 14.97
C PRO A 79 10.11 -15.40 15.90
N GLU A 80 10.59 -15.05 17.09
CA GLU A 80 9.86 -14.27 18.09
C GLU A 80 9.66 -12.79 17.74
N GLU A 81 10.41 -12.24 16.77
CA GLU A 81 10.30 -10.84 16.34
C GLU A 81 9.10 -10.61 15.40
N LEU A 82 7.91 -11.02 15.82
CA LEU A 82 6.67 -10.97 15.05
C LEU A 82 6.38 -9.57 14.48
N PHE A 83 6.72 -8.51 15.22
CA PHE A 83 6.60 -7.12 14.79
C PHE A 83 7.45 -6.82 13.55
N ASN A 84 8.77 -7.05 13.61
CA ASN A 84 9.67 -6.79 12.50
C ASN A 84 9.38 -7.72 11.32
N ARG A 85 9.07 -8.99 11.60
CA ARG A 85 8.65 -9.95 10.58
C ARG A 85 7.41 -9.50 9.83
N ALA A 86 6.37 -9.02 10.52
CA ALA A 86 5.14 -8.52 9.90
C ALA A 86 5.43 -7.32 8.98
N LEU A 87 6.23 -6.36 9.46
CA LEU A 87 6.56 -5.14 8.71
C LEU A 87 7.42 -5.42 7.47
N LEU A 88 8.44 -6.26 7.60
CA LEU A 88 9.35 -6.61 6.49
C LEU A 88 8.65 -7.44 5.42
N THR A 89 7.89 -8.47 5.83
CA THR A 89 7.14 -9.30 4.88
C THR A 89 6.00 -8.51 4.22
N ALA A 90 5.37 -7.58 4.94
CA ALA A 90 4.42 -6.66 4.33
C ALA A 90 5.08 -5.78 3.26
N LEU A 91 6.31 -5.30 3.50
CA LEU A 91 7.02 -4.49 2.52
C LEU A 91 7.38 -5.28 1.25
N ASP A 92 7.79 -6.54 1.37
CA ASP A 92 8.02 -7.43 0.23
C ASP A 92 6.71 -7.62 -0.60
N LEU A 93 5.55 -7.72 0.05
CA LEU A 93 4.23 -7.76 -0.63
C LEU A 93 3.85 -6.41 -1.27
N GLU A 94 4.15 -5.29 -0.62
CA GLU A 94 3.86 -3.95 -1.17
C GLU A 94 4.70 -3.67 -2.42
N LEU A 95 5.95 -4.15 -2.47
CA LEU A 95 6.78 -4.10 -3.68
C LEU A 95 6.13 -4.84 -4.86
N ALA A 96 5.40 -5.93 -4.60
CA ALA A 96 4.65 -6.65 -5.63
C ALA A 96 3.45 -5.86 -6.20
N MET A 97 3.02 -4.79 -5.54
CA MET A 97 1.94 -3.90 -6.00
C MET A 97 2.44 -2.77 -6.91
N THR A 98 3.76 -2.68 -7.12
CA THR A 98 4.41 -1.63 -7.93
C THR A 98 4.62 -2.09 -9.38
N PRO A 99 5.07 -1.19 -10.29
CA PRO A 99 5.44 -1.53 -11.67
C PRO A 99 6.75 -2.32 -11.80
N LEU A 100 7.40 -2.70 -10.69
CA LEU A 100 8.68 -3.40 -10.67
C LEU A 100 8.58 -4.79 -11.32
N THR A 101 9.38 -5.06 -12.34
CA THR A 101 9.28 -6.31 -13.12
C THR A 101 9.86 -7.51 -12.38
N ALA A 102 11.00 -7.33 -11.71
CA ALA A 102 11.72 -8.40 -11.01
C ALA A 102 11.69 -8.19 -9.49
N LEU A 103 10.89 -8.97 -8.78
CA LEU A 103 10.77 -8.89 -7.32
C LEU A 103 12.03 -9.42 -6.63
N ARG A 104 12.38 -8.80 -5.48
CA ARG A 104 13.42 -9.31 -4.57
C ARG A 104 13.09 -10.70 -4.05
N VAL A 105 11.84 -10.88 -3.63
CA VAL A 105 11.28 -12.13 -3.14
C VAL A 105 10.12 -12.52 -4.05
N PRO A 106 10.08 -13.76 -4.59
CA PRO A 106 8.93 -14.22 -5.37
C PRO A 106 7.62 -14.07 -4.58
N LEU A 107 6.53 -13.70 -5.25
CA LEU A 107 5.24 -13.42 -4.58
C LEU A 107 4.79 -14.55 -3.65
N ALA A 108 4.82 -15.80 -4.14
CA ALA A 108 4.41 -16.97 -3.35
C ALA A 108 5.22 -17.13 -2.06
N GLU A 109 6.51 -16.81 -2.10
CA GLU A 109 7.39 -16.85 -0.93
C GLU A 109 7.10 -15.68 0.03
N ALA A 110 6.85 -14.49 -0.50
CA ALA A 110 6.44 -13.33 0.31
C ALA A 110 5.09 -13.58 1.02
N GLU A 111 4.10 -14.14 0.31
CA GLU A 111 2.81 -14.52 0.89
C GLU A 111 2.94 -15.58 1.96
N ARG A 112 3.73 -16.63 1.71
CA ARG A 112 4.00 -17.69 2.69
C ARG A 112 4.63 -17.12 3.95
N ARG A 113 5.67 -16.29 3.82
CA ARG A 113 6.34 -15.65 4.95
C ARG A 113 5.39 -14.74 5.73
N PHE A 114 4.59 -13.93 5.04
CA PHE A 114 3.61 -13.05 5.67
C PHE A 114 2.58 -13.85 6.46
N ARG A 115 1.99 -14.90 5.87
CA ARG A 115 1.04 -15.79 6.57
C ARG A 115 1.64 -16.46 7.79
N GLN A 116 2.88 -16.95 7.67
CA GLN A 116 3.58 -17.60 8.77
C GLN A 116 3.66 -16.70 10.01
N VAL A 117 3.82 -15.38 9.85
CA VAL A 117 3.84 -14.45 11.01
C VAL A 117 2.54 -14.52 11.81
N PHE A 118 1.39 -14.62 11.15
CA PHE A 118 0.09 -14.70 11.82
C PHE A 118 -0.15 -16.09 12.40
N GLU A 119 0.31 -17.15 11.75
CA GLU A 119 0.25 -18.51 12.28
C GLU A 119 1.10 -18.65 13.55
N ASP A 120 2.31 -18.09 13.55
CA ASP A 120 3.19 -18.05 14.72
C ASP A 120 2.58 -17.20 15.84
N ALA A 121 1.97 -16.06 15.50
CA ALA A 121 1.29 -15.21 16.48
C ALA A 121 0.10 -15.92 17.17
N ARG A 122 -0.61 -16.83 16.49
CA ARG A 122 -1.69 -17.62 17.11
C ARG A 122 -1.20 -18.65 18.11
N THR A 123 0.05 -19.10 17.99
CA THR A 123 0.63 -20.14 18.86
C THR A 123 1.58 -19.58 19.92
N THR A 124 2.04 -18.35 19.74
CA THR A 124 2.95 -17.66 20.66
C THR A 124 2.21 -17.07 21.85
N ARG A 125 2.68 -17.36 23.06
CA ARG A 125 2.10 -16.82 24.30
C ARG A 125 2.20 -15.30 24.31
N TYR A 126 1.09 -14.62 24.65
CA TYR A 126 0.98 -13.15 24.71
C TYR A 126 1.09 -12.40 23.38
N ALA A 127 1.20 -13.10 22.25
CA ALA A 127 1.03 -12.48 20.94
C ALA A 127 -0.47 -12.29 20.63
N ASP A 128 -0.78 -11.20 19.93
CA ASP A 128 -2.13 -10.92 19.44
C ASP A 128 -2.10 -10.71 17.92
N PRO A 129 -2.60 -11.67 17.13
CA PRO A 129 -2.60 -11.55 15.67
C PRO A 129 -3.52 -10.42 15.18
N GLU A 130 -4.54 -10.01 15.94
CA GLU A 130 -5.38 -8.86 15.57
C GLU A 130 -4.60 -7.55 15.70
N SER A 131 -3.82 -7.38 16.77
CA SER A 131 -2.94 -6.21 16.93
C SER A 131 -1.87 -6.14 15.84
N LEU A 132 -1.32 -7.28 15.41
CA LEU A 132 -0.42 -7.33 14.25
C LEU A 132 -1.14 -6.91 12.95
N ALA A 133 -2.37 -7.36 12.74
CA ALA A 133 -3.15 -6.94 11.57
C ALA A 133 -3.43 -5.43 11.59
N ARG A 134 -3.73 -4.84 12.76
CA ARG A 134 -3.91 -3.38 12.91
C ARG A 134 -2.62 -2.62 12.66
N LEU A 135 -1.47 -3.17 13.08
CA LEU A 135 -0.15 -2.61 12.78
C LEU A 135 0.11 -2.58 11.26
N VAL A 136 -0.10 -3.72 10.59
CA VAL A 136 0.04 -3.82 9.13
C VAL A 136 -0.95 -2.89 8.45
N GLN A 137 -2.20 -2.83 8.88
CA GLN A 137 -3.19 -1.90 8.32
C GLN A 137 -2.80 -0.43 8.49
N ARG A 138 -2.20 -0.04 9.62
CA ARG A 138 -1.76 1.35 9.86
C ARG A 138 -0.64 1.74 8.92
N TRP A 139 0.33 0.84 8.76
CA TRP A 139 1.54 1.15 8.02
C TRP A 139 1.43 0.72 6.58
N HIS A 140 1.10 -0.52 6.27
CA HIS A 140 0.92 -1.11 4.94
C HIS A 140 -0.56 -1.39 4.60
N PRO A 141 -1.44 -0.36 4.49
CA PRO A 141 -2.88 -0.58 4.32
C PRO A 141 -3.23 -1.38 3.04
N GLN A 142 -2.48 -1.19 1.95
CA GLN A 142 -2.67 -1.95 0.70
C GLN A 142 -2.37 -3.44 0.89
N VAL A 143 -1.34 -3.77 1.67
CA VAL A 143 -0.97 -5.15 1.99
C VAL A 143 -2.02 -5.81 2.86
N ALA A 144 -2.55 -5.10 3.85
CA ALA A 144 -3.63 -5.64 4.67
C ALA A 144 -4.87 -5.98 3.81
N ALA A 145 -5.26 -5.09 2.90
CA ALA A 145 -6.37 -5.35 1.98
C ALA A 145 -6.05 -6.49 0.99
N TYR A 146 -4.83 -6.56 0.47
CA TYR A 146 -4.37 -7.66 -0.36
C TYR A 146 -4.41 -9.01 0.35
N ALA A 147 -3.90 -9.07 1.58
CA ALA A 147 -3.85 -10.30 2.38
C ALA A 147 -5.24 -10.83 2.73
N ALA A 148 -6.26 -9.96 2.74
CA ALA A 148 -7.66 -10.34 2.88
C ALA A 148 -8.29 -10.89 1.59
N LEU A 149 -7.72 -10.60 0.41
CA LEU A 149 -8.23 -10.98 -0.91
C LEU A 149 -7.46 -12.13 -1.58
N MET A 150 -6.18 -12.31 -1.25
CA MET A 150 -5.35 -13.35 -1.84
C MET A 150 -5.89 -14.76 -1.57
N PRO A 151 -5.51 -15.76 -2.37
CA PRO A 151 -5.77 -17.16 -2.05
C PRO A 151 -5.24 -17.50 -0.66
N GLU A 152 -6.01 -18.25 0.13
CA GLU A 152 -5.70 -18.53 1.54
C GLU A 152 -5.51 -17.24 2.38
N PRO A 153 -6.58 -16.41 2.52
CA PRO A 153 -6.47 -15.09 3.11
C PRO A 153 -6.08 -15.12 4.60
N VAL A 154 -5.37 -14.07 5.03
CA VAL A 154 -5.13 -13.82 6.46
C VAL A 154 -6.41 -13.26 7.07
N ARG A 155 -7.08 -14.05 7.90
CA ARG A 155 -8.40 -13.75 8.47
C ARG A 155 -8.40 -12.45 9.27
N GLU A 156 -7.34 -12.20 10.00
CA GLU A 156 -7.17 -11.00 10.83
C GLU A 156 -7.10 -9.71 9.99
N CYS A 157 -6.78 -9.82 8.70
CA CYS A 157 -6.75 -8.69 7.77
C CYS A 157 -8.11 -8.42 7.10
N LEU A 158 -9.14 -9.26 7.27
CA LEU A 158 -10.47 -9.04 6.66
C LEU A 158 -11.05 -7.63 6.89
N PRO A 159 -10.91 -6.99 8.07
CA PRO A 159 -11.38 -5.62 8.29
C PRO A 159 -10.71 -4.57 7.38
N ALA A 160 -9.56 -4.87 6.77
CA ALA A 160 -8.88 -3.97 5.85
C ALA A 160 -9.61 -3.81 4.50
N LEU A 161 -10.55 -4.71 4.17
CA LEU A 161 -11.40 -4.57 2.98
C LEU A 161 -12.25 -3.29 3.04
N ASP A 162 -12.59 -2.80 4.23
CA ASP A 162 -13.31 -1.53 4.43
C ASP A 162 -12.49 -0.30 4.05
N LEU A 163 -11.20 -0.47 3.74
CA LEU A 163 -10.35 0.61 3.23
C LEU A 163 -10.47 0.79 1.72
N LEU A 164 -10.96 -0.23 1.01
CA LEU A 164 -11.10 -0.18 -0.44
C LEU A 164 -12.23 0.75 -0.87
N ALA A 165 -11.92 1.63 -1.82
CA ALA A 165 -12.95 2.38 -2.53
C ALA A 165 -13.78 1.42 -3.38
N ARG A 166 -15.10 1.62 -3.38
CA ARG A 166 -16.04 0.98 -4.30
C ARG A 166 -16.37 1.93 -5.42
N VAL A 167 -16.25 1.45 -6.64
CA VAL A 167 -16.18 2.27 -7.84
C VAL A 167 -17.08 1.67 -8.92
N ASP A 168 -18.35 2.06 -8.88
CA ASP A 168 -19.36 1.67 -9.86
C ASP A 168 -19.76 2.90 -10.70
N GLN A 169 -21.06 3.21 -10.77
CA GLN A 169 -21.56 4.48 -11.32
C GLN A 169 -21.07 5.70 -10.51
N ARG A 170 -20.79 5.51 -9.22
CA ARG A 170 -20.24 6.51 -8.30
C ARG A 170 -19.13 5.89 -7.46
N ALA A 171 -18.10 6.66 -7.14
CA ALA A 171 -17.09 6.24 -6.19
C ALA A 171 -17.56 6.47 -4.75
N THR A 172 -17.41 5.46 -3.90
CA THR A 172 -17.73 5.54 -2.49
C THR A 172 -16.67 4.86 -1.63
N TRP A 173 -16.54 5.31 -0.38
CA TRP A 173 -15.72 4.69 0.65
C TRP A 173 -16.48 4.73 1.96
N ARG A 174 -16.72 3.57 2.58
CA ARG A 174 -17.53 3.43 3.80
C ARG A 174 -18.89 4.16 3.72
N GLY A 175 -19.54 4.05 2.56
CA GLY A 175 -20.82 4.73 2.27
C GLY A 175 -20.73 6.24 2.03
N GLN A 176 -19.54 6.84 2.15
CA GLN A 176 -19.32 8.25 1.82
C GLN A 176 -18.94 8.39 0.35
N ALA A 177 -19.46 9.42 -0.33
CA ALA A 177 -19.09 9.72 -1.71
C ALA A 177 -17.63 10.19 -1.78
N LEU A 178 -16.85 9.60 -2.69
CA LEU A 178 -15.53 10.09 -3.05
C LEU A 178 -15.65 11.11 -4.18
N PRO A 179 -14.98 12.28 -4.07
CA PRO A 179 -14.84 13.19 -5.19
C PRO A 179 -14.29 12.45 -6.43
N PRO A 180 -14.91 12.58 -7.61
CA PRO A 180 -14.48 11.83 -8.81
C PRO A 180 -13.01 12.06 -9.17
N ALA A 181 -12.50 13.28 -9.00
CA ALA A 181 -11.11 13.64 -9.25
C ALA A 181 -10.10 12.96 -8.30
N LEU A 182 -10.54 12.47 -7.13
CA LEU A 182 -9.66 11.74 -6.21
C LEU A 182 -9.41 10.31 -6.63
N VAL A 183 -10.33 9.67 -7.37
CA VAL A 183 -10.17 8.26 -7.75
C VAL A 183 -8.91 8.06 -8.61
N PRO A 184 -8.71 8.76 -9.75
CA PRO A 184 -7.50 8.59 -10.55
C PRO A 184 -6.24 8.99 -9.78
N HIS A 185 -6.31 10.05 -8.99
CA HIS A 185 -5.20 10.52 -8.16
C HIS A 185 -4.73 9.51 -7.12
N LEU A 186 -5.67 8.98 -6.33
CA LEU A 186 -5.37 7.94 -5.34
C LEU A 186 -4.90 6.67 -6.03
N THR A 187 -5.42 6.35 -7.23
CA THR A 187 -4.96 5.22 -8.04
C THR A 187 -3.50 5.36 -8.42
N ARG A 188 -3.09 6.50 -8.98
CA ARG A 188 -1.67 6.81 -9.29
C ARG A 188 -0.78 6.73 -8.05
N LEU A 189 -1.18 7.38 -6.94
CA LEU A 189 -0.47 7.27 -5.66
C LEU A 189 -0.35 5.82 -5.19
N GLY A 190 -1.41 5.03 -5.37
CA GLY A 190 -1.46 3.65 -4.93
C GLY A 190 -0.49 2.75 -5.68
N VAL A 191 -0.33 2.96 -6.99
CA VAL A 191 0.68 2.24 -7.82
C VAL A 191 2.04 2.93 -7.82
N ARG A 192 2.20 4.00 -7.02
CA ARG A 192 3.44 4.75 -6.78
C ARG A 192 4.01 5.47 -8.02
N VAL A 193 3.17 5.78 -9.00
CA VAL A 193 3.56 6.56 -10.19
C VAL A 193 3.29 8.06 -9.98
N PRO A 194 3.91 8.96 -10.79
CA PRO A 194 3.70 10.39 -10.68
C PRO A 194 2.21 10.75 -10.72
N THR A 195 1.76 11.61 -9.80
CA THR A 195 0.38 12.08 -9.75
C THR A 195 0.16 13.31 -10.62
N LEU A 196 -0.99 13.38 -11.28
CA LEU A 196 -1.47 14.63 -11.88
C LEU A 196 -1.95 15.57 -10.77
N GLY A 197 -1.64 16.86 -10.87
CA GLY A 197 -2.08 17.85 -9.89
C GLY A 197 -3.61 17.88 -9.78
N VAL A 198 -4.14 17.56 -8.60
CA VAL A 198 -5.59 17.62 -8.35
C VAL A 198 -5.98 18.97 -7.76
N THR A 199 -6.78 19.72 -8.51
CA THR A 199 -7.47 20.89 -7.99
C THR A 199 -8.88 20.51 -7.56
N LEU A 200 -9.12 20.53 -6.25
CA LEU A 200 -10.44 20.26 -5.68
C LEU A 200 -11.27 21.56 -5.65
N SER A 201 -12.52 21.50 -6.11
CA SER A 201 -13.48 22.59 -5.93
C SER A 201 -13.93 22.72 -4.46
N GLY A 202 -14.59 23.82 -4.09
CA GLY A 202 -14.99 24.08 -2.69
C GLY A 202 -15.82 22.96 -2.04
N ASN A 203 -16.73 22.32 -2.79
CA ASN A 203 -17.49 21.16 -2.29
C ASN A 203 -16.60 19.91 -2.16
N ALA A 204 -15.64 19.72 -3.07
CA ALA A 204 -14.72 18.60 -3.00
C ALA A 204 -13.79 18.70 -1.77
N ALA A 205 -13.33 19.90 -1.41
CA ALA A 205 -12.55 20.11 -0.17
C ALA A 205 -13.34 19.70 1.09
N TYR A 206 -14.62 20.04 1.16
CA TYR A 206 -15.51 19.58 2.24
C TYR A 206 -15.68 18.06 2.24
N GLN A 207 -15.84 17.45 1.07
CA GLN A 207 -15.91 15.99 0.94
C GLN A 207 -14.62 15.31 1.40
N VAL A 208 -13.44 15.87 1.09
CA VAL A 208 -12.14 15.36 1.58
C VAL A 208 -12.08 15.40 3.10
N ALA A 209 -12.48 16.51 3.73
CA ALA A 209 -12.48 16.62 5.19
C ALA A 209 -13.34 15.53 5.87
N ARG A 210 -14.45 15.11 5.24
CA ARG A 210 -15.34 14.06 5.76
C ARG A 210 -14.74 12.65 5.70
N LEU A 211 -13.76 12.45 4.83
CA LEU A 211 -13.04 11.17 4.72
C LEU A 211 -11.98 11.02 5.82
N SER A 212 -11.69 12.08 6.58
CA SER A 212 -10.83 12.03 7.76
C SER A 212 -11.59 11.50 8.99
N ARG A 213 -10.84 10.94 9.94
CA ARG A 213 -11.36 10.44 11.22
C ARG A 213 -10.58 11.03 12.40
N GLN A 214 -11.25 11.15 13.55
CA GLN A 214 -10.57 11.45 14.80
C GLN A 214 -9.91 10.20 15.37
N VAL A 215 -8.64 10.30 15.74
CA VAL A 215 -7.87 9.27 16.43
C VAL A 215 -7.17 9.94 17.62
N GLY A 216 -7.75 9.79 18.81
CA GLY A 216 -7.34 10.57 19.98
C GLY A 216 -7.59 12.06 19.72
N GLU A 217 -6.53 12.87 19.82
CA GLU A 217 -6.56 14.32 19.58
C GLU A 217 -6.22 14.68 18.11
N ALA A 218 -5.83 13.70 17.29
CA ALA A 218 -5.39 13.93 15.92
C ALA A 218 -6.49 13.64 14.89
N THR A 219 -6.60 14.51 13.88
CA THR A 219 -7.40 14.24 12.68
C THR A 219 -6.53 13.53 11.66
N VAL A 220 -6.88 12.29 11.34
CA VAL A 220 -6.10 11.45 10.42
C VAL A 220 -6.93 11.15 9.18
N TRP A 221 -6.33 11.33 8.01
CA TRP A 221 -6.89 10.93 6.74
C TRP A 221 -7.33 9.46 6.77
N GLY A 222 -8.52 9.18 6.26
CA GLY A 222 -8.95 7.81 6.03
C GLY A 222 -8.07 7.18 4.94
N PRO A 223 -7.41 6.03 5.16
CA PRO A 223 -6.57 5.42 4.15
C PRO A 223 -7.45 4.81 3.04
N VAL A 224 -8.01 5.66 2.17
CA VAL A 224 -8.83 5.26 1.03
C VAL A 224 -7.92 4.59 0.02
N LEU A 225 -8.19 3.33 -0.28
CA LEU A 225 -7.35 2.53 -1.17
C LEU A 225 -7.99 2.34 -2.53
N PRO A 226 -7.28 2.65 -3.63
CA PRO A 226 -7.67 2.20 -4.96
C PRO A 226 -7.47 0.68 -5.07
N LEU A 227 -8.24 0.04 -5.96
CA LEU A 227 -8.14 -1.39 -6.18
C LEU A 227 -6.92 -1.79 -7.03
N LEU A 228 -6.49 -0.95 -7.98
CA LEU A 228 -5.47 -1.29 -8.97
C LEU A 228 -4.17 -1.88 -8.37
N PRO A 229 -3.55 -1.34 -7.32
CA PRO A 229 -2.31 -1.90 -6.75
C PRO A 229 -2.48 -3.35 -6.26
N ILE A 230 -3.66 -3.69 -5.73
CA ILE A 230 -3.99 -5.05 -5.30
C ILE A 230 -4.12 -5.97 -6.52
N ILE A 231 -4.77 -5.49 -7.58
CA ILE A 231 -4.89 -6.23 -8.85
C ILE A 231 -3.52 -6.50 -9.47
N VAL A 232 -2.60 -5.53 -9.41
CA VAL A 232 -1.22 -5.70 -9.86
C VAL A 232 -0.57 -6.88 -9.15
N ALA A 233 -0.64 -6.92 -7.82
CA ALA A 233 -0.07 -8.01 -7.04
C ALA A 233 -0.77 -9.35 -7.31
N LEU A 234 -2.10 -9.39 -7.32
CA LEU A 234 -2.86 -10.63 -7.56
C LEU A 234 -2.57 -11.21 -8.95
N SER A 235 -2.43 -10.36 -9.97
CA SER A 235 -2.17 -10.79 -11.34
C SER A 235 -0.76 -11.37 -11.55
N ARG A 236 0.15 -11.18 -10.60
CA ARG A 236 1.48 -11.82 -10.60
C ARG A 236 1.42 -13.29 -10.15
N GLY A 237 0.34 -13.70 -9.50
CA GLY A 237 0.15 -15.06 -9.01
C GLY A 237 -0.35 -16.03 -10.08
N GLY A 238 -0.85 -17.18 -9.62
CA GLY A 238 -1.41 -18.22 -10.47
C GLY A 238 -2.89 -17.98 -10.82
N GLU A 239 -3.56 -19.02 -11.32
CA GLU A 239 -4.98 -18.93 -11.69
C GLU A 239 -5.87 -18.56 -10.49
N ALA A 240 -5.60 -19.12 -9.31
CA ALA A 240 -6.35 -18.80 -8.09
C ALA A 240 -6.25 -17.30 -7.72
N HIS A 241 -5.09 -16.67 -7.95
CA HIS A 241 -4.92 -15.24 -7.74
C HIS A 241 -5.63 -14.41 -8.81
N ARG A 242 -5.63 -14.85 -10.08
CA ARG A 242 -6.43 -14.22 -11.14
C ARG A 242 -7.93 -14.31 -10.88
N ASP A 243 -8.41 -15.44 -10.38
CA ASP A 243 -9.79 -15.60 -9.89
C ASP A 243 -10.12 -14.60 -8.78
N ALA A 244 -9.20 -14.43 -7.82
CA ALA A 244 -9.35 -13.44 -6.76
C ALA A 244 -9.37 -12.00 -7.32
N ALA A 245 -8.50 -11.70 -8.29
CA ALA A 245 -8.48 -10.41 -8.98
C ALA A 245 -9.79 -10.14 -9.72
N ARG A 246 -10.34 -11.12 -10.43
CA ARG A 246 -11.64 -11.02 -11.11
C ARG A 246 -12.78 -10.75 -10.13
N ARG A 247 -12.81 -11.45 -8.99
CA ARG A 247 -13.80 -11.21 -7.93
C ARG A 247 -13.66 -9.80 -7.34
N ALA A 248 -12.45 -9.42 -6.95
CA ALA A 248 -12.19 -8.10 -6.37
C ALA A 248 -12.56 -6.97 -7.35
N TRP A 249 -12.25 -7.14 -8.64
CA TRP A 249 -12.63 -6.19 -9.67
C TRP A 249 -14.14 -6.01 -9.77
N ARG A 250 -14.89 -7.12 -9.75
CA ARG A 250 -16.35 -7.07 -9.78
C ARG A 250 -16.95 -6.42 -8.53
N ASP A 251 -16.36 -6.68 -7.37
CA ASP A 251 -16.93 -6.29 -6.08
C ASP A 251 -16.57 -4.83 -5.70
N PHE A 252 -15.42 -4.32 -6.16
CA PHE A 252 -14.94 -2.97 -5.84
C PHE A 252 -14.83 -2.04 -7.05
N GLY A 253 -14.76 -2.55 -8.28
CA GLY A 253 -14.60 -1.74 -9.49
C GLY A 253 -13.29 -0.95 -9.54
N MET A 254 -13.07 -0.18 -10.62
CA MET A 254 -11.84 0.61 -10.75
C MET A 254 -12.00 2.07 -11.20
N LEU A 255 -13.00 2.47 -12.00
CA LEU A 255 -13.17 3.91 -12.36
C LEU A 255 -14.64 4.36 -12.54
N PRO A 256 -15.12 5.46 -11.89
CA PRO A 256 -16.34 6.15 -12.27
C PRO A 256 -16.00 7.39 -13.11
N GLY A 257 -16.49 7.41 -14.36
CA GLY A 257 -16.14 8.41 -15.36
C GLY A 257 -16.84 9.76 -15.18
N ALA A 258 -16.14 10.74 -14.59
CA ALA A 258 -16.53 12.15 -14.74
C ALA A 258 -15.35 13.13 -14.87
N HIS A 259 -14.16 12.83 -14.34
CA HIS A 259 -12.91 13.55 -14.64
C HIS A 259 -11.90 12.49 -15.07
N ARG A 260 -11.81 12.28 -16.39
CA ARG A 260 -11.03 11.20 -16.98
C ARG A 260 -9.56 11.58 -16.97
N ASP A 261 -8.75 10.69 -16.41
CA ASP A 261 -7.31 10.63 -16.65
C ASP A 261 -7.15 9.65 -17.83
N PRO A 262 -7.04 10.12 -19.08
CA PRO A 262 -7.11 9.24 -20.25
C PRO A 262 -5.98 8.22 -20.30
N GLU A 263 -4.82 8.58 -19.74
CA GLU A 263 -3.66 7.69 -19.62
C GLU A 263 -4.00 6.55 -18.66
N LEU A 264 -4.54 6.88 -17.48
CA LEU A 264 -4.96 5.88 -16.51
C LEU A 264 -6.12 5.01 -17.01
N ASP A 265 -7.08 5.59 -17.75
CA ASP A 265 -8.16 4.83 -18.40
C ASP A 265 -7.58 3.75 -19.32
N GLY A 266 -6.58 4.10 -20.15
CA GLY A 266 -5.88 3.16 -21.02
C GLY A 266 -5.17 2.05 -20.23
N VAL A 267 -4.51 2.40 -19.13
CA VAL A 267 -3.85 1.44 -18.23
C VAL A 267 -4.87 0.50 -17.59
N VAL A 268 -6.00 1.01 -17.14
CA VAL A 268 -7.08 0.21 -16.55
C VAL A 268 -7.64 -0.80 -17.57
N GLU A 269 -7.81 -0.42 -18.83
CA GLU A 269 -8.22 -1.35 -19.88
C GLU A 269 -7.20 -2.46 -20.12
N VAL A 270 -5.89 -2.13 -20.11
CA VAL A 270 -4.83 -3.15 -20.19
C VAL A 270 -4.92 -4.11 -19.00
N TRP A 271 -5.07 -3.59 -17.78
CA TRP A 271 -5.19 -4.42 -16.58
C TRP A 271 -6.46 -5.27 -16.55
N ARG A 272 -7.56 -4.79 -17.13
CA ARG A 272 -8.78 -5.60 -17.30
C ARG A 272 -8.48 -6.83 -18.16
N ALA A 273 -7.80 -6.63 -19.29
CA ALA A 273 -7.41 -7.72 -20.19
C ALA A 273 -6.39 -8.68 -19.55
N VAL A 274 -5.44 -8.16 -18.75
CA VAL A 274 -4.50 -9.00 -17.98
C VAL A 274 -5.25 -9.89 -16.97
N VAL A 275 -6.19 -9.32 -16.23
CA VAL A 275 -7.01 -10.05 -15.25
C VAL A 275 -7.91 -11.09 -15.92
N ALA A 276 -8.40 -10.81 -17.12
CA ALA A 276 -9.16 -11.74 -17.94
C ALA A 276 -8.29 -12.86 -18.57
N GLY A 277 -6.95 -12.75 -18.50
CA GLY A 277 -6.02 -13.68 -19.15
C GLY A 277 -5.87 -13.45 -20.66
N GLU A 278 -6.38 -12.34 -21.18
CA GLU A 278 -6.32 -11.96 -22.59
C GLU A 278 -5.00 -11.29 -22.97
N ARG A 279 -4.27 -10.76 -21.98
CA ARG A 279 -2.95 -10.16 -22.15
C ARG A 279 -1.94 -10.66 -21.12
N PRO A 280 -0.65 -10.73 -21.48
CA PRO A 280 0.40 -11.09 -20.53
C PRO A 280 0.59 -10.00 -19.46
N LEU A 281 0.99 -10.41 -18.26
CA LEU A 281 1.35 -9.53 -17.15
C LEU A 281 2.34 -8.42 -17.55
N ALA A 282 3.31 -8.75 -18.42
CA ALA A 282 4.32 -7.81 -18.89
C ALA A 282 3.73 -6.56 -19.56
N ASP A 283 2.60 -6.69 -20.26
CA ASP A 283 1.93 -5.55 -20.89
C ASP A 283 1.31 -4.62 -19.84
N GLY A 284 0.71 -5.19 -18.78
CA GLY A 284 0.17 -4.40 -17.66
C GLY A 284 1.26 -3.66 -16.88
N LEU A 285 2.40 -4.31 -16.66
CA LEU A 285 3.54 -3.67 -15.99
C LEU A 285 4.15 -2.56 -16.84
N ARG A 286 4.31 -2.77 -18.16
CA ARG A 286 4.78 -1.72 -19.07
C ARG A 286 3.82 -0.53 -19.10
N ALA A 287 2.52 -0.79 -19.17
CA ALA A 287 1.51 0.27 -19.15
C ALA A 287 1.58 1.14 -17.89
N LEU A 288 1.95 0.58 -16.74
CA LEU A 288 2.19 1.35 -15.52
C LEU A 288 3.52 2.13 -15.51
N GLN A 289 4.55 1.64 -16.21
CA GLN A 289 5.84 2.31 -16.32
C GLN A 289 5.78 3.53 -17.25
N ASP A 290 4.82 3.53 -18.18
CA ASP A 290 4.59 4.59 -19.14
C ASP A 290 3.68 5.73 -18.58
N LEU A 291 3.22 5.63 -17.32
CA LEU A 291 2.40 6.64 -16.60
C LEU A 291 3.24 7.70 -15.86
#